data_AF-A0A183EYM8-F1
#
_entry.id   AF-A0A183EYM8-F1
#
_cell.length_a   1.000
_cell.length_b   1.000
_cell.length_c   1.000
_cell.angle_alpha   90.00
_cell.angle_beta   90.00
_cell.angle_gamma   90.00
#
_symmetry.space_group_name_H-M   'P 1'
#
loop_
_entity.id
_entity.type
_entity.pdbx_description
1 polymer ?
#
loop_
_entity_poly.entity_id
_entity_poly.type
_entity_poly.pdbx_seq_one_letter_code
_entity_poly.pdbx_strand_id
1 'polypeptide(L)' 'MECADLPESMREHMMNFLTQKESRYLRLKRQKMNKNMFEVVKHIGFGAFGRVSLVKKVCWFSFVMK' A
#
# COMPACT_ATOMS: atom_id res chain seq x y z
N MET A 1 0.37 -24.25 -23.36
CA MET A 1 0.71 -23.08 -22.52
C MET A 1 1.90 -22.45 -23.22
N GLU A 2 1.65 -21.46 -24.07
CA GLU A 2 2.74 -20.82 -24.83
C GLU A 2 3.61 -20.04 -23.84
N CYS A 3 4.84 -20.49 -23.67
CA CYS A 3 5.86 -19.71 -22.97
C CYS A 3 6.16 -18.52 -23.88
N ALA A 4 5.90 -17.30 -23.42
CA ALA A 4 6.33 -16.12 -24.16
C ALA A 4 7.85 -16.21 -24.38
N ASP A 5 8.29 -16.22 -25.64
CA ASP A 5 9.68 -16.33 -26.05
C ASP A 5 10.44 -15.03 -25.71
N LEU A 6 10.70 -14.84 -24.41
CA LEU A 6 11.50 -13.74 -23.88
C LEU A 6 12.92 -14.23 -23.61
N PRO A 7 13.94 -13.38 -23.81
CA PRO A 7 15.30 -13.73 -23.43
C PRO A 7 15.38 -13.99 -21.93
N GLU A 8 16.17 -15.01 -21.55
CA GLU A 8 16.20 -15.55 -20.19
C GLU A 8 16.46 -14.47 -19.12
N SER A 9 17.34 -13.52 -19.40
CA SER A 9 17.63 -12.38 -18.53
C SER A 9 16.42 -11.46 -18.29
N MET A 10 15.58 -11.26 -19.31
CA MET A 10 14.36 -10.48 -19.18
C MET A 10 13.30 -11.22 -18.36
N ARG A 11 13.20 -12.53 -18.55
CA ARG A 11 12.31 -13.40 -17.77
C ARG A 11 12.68 -13.35 -16.29
N GLU A 12 13.96 -13.46 -15.95
CA GLU A 12 14.46 -13.34 -14.57
C GLU A 12 14.18 -11.96 -13.96
N HIS A 13 14.41 -10.88 -14.72
CA HIS A 13 14.08 -9.52 -14.27
C HIS A 13 12.58 -9.35 -13.98
N MET A 14 11.72 -9.88 -14.85
CA MET A 14 10.27 -9.83 -14.65
C MET A 14 9.86 -10.62 -13.40
N MET A 15 10.43 -11.81 -13.18
CA MET A 15 10.16 -12.60 -11.98
C MET A 15 10.57 -11.86 -10.71
N ASN A 16 11.77 -11.29 -10.67
CA ASN A 16 12.24 -10.48 -9.54
C ASN A 16 11.32 -9.30 -9.26
N PHE A 17 10.83 -8.64 -10.31
CA PHE A 17 9.89 -7.53 -10.17
C PHE A 17 8.54 -7.96 -9.59
N LEU A 18 8.02 -9.12 -10.01
CA LEU A 18 6.78 -9.68 -9.46
C LEU A 18 6.95 -10.03 -7.98
N THR A 19 8.05 -10.68 -7.60
CA THR A 19 8.36 -10.99 -6.20
C THR A 19 8.45 -9.73 -5.33
N GLN A 20 9.05 -8.66 -5.84
CA GLN A 20 9.10 -7.38 -5.13
C GLN A 20 7.71 -6.77 -4.93
N LYS A 21 6.83 -6.84 -5.94
CA LYS A 21 5.44 -6.38 -5.83
C LYS A 21 4.66 -7.14 -4.77
N GLU A 22 4.78 -8.46 -4.75
CA GLU A 22 4.14 -9.32 -3.76
C GLU A 22 4.63 -9.00 -2.35
N SER A 23 5.94 -8.88 -2.16
CA SER A 23 6.54 -8.50 -0.87
C SER A 23 6.03 -7.14 -0.39
N ARG A 24 5.95 -6.14 -1.28
CA ARG A 24 5.40 -4.81 -0.98
C ARG A 24 3.92 -4.89 -0.57
N TYR A 25 3.13 -5.68 -1.28
CA TYR A 25 1.71 -5.88 -0.98
C TYR A 25 1.51 -6.51 0.39
N LEU A 26 2.24 -7.58 0.71
CA LEU A 26 2.16 -8.24 2.01
C LEU A 26 2.60 -7.31 3.15
N ARG A 27 3.64 -6.49 2.93
CA ARG A 27 4.08 -5.48 3.90
C ARG A 27 2.98 -4.46 4.17
N LEU A 28 2.33 -3.94 3.13
CA LEU A 28 1.23 -3.00 3.26
C LEU A 28 0.02 -3.63 3.98
N LYS A 29 -0.31 -4.89 3.66
CA LYS A 29 -1.41 -5.61 4.30
C LYS A 29 -1.22 -5.81 5.81
N ARG A 30 0.04 -5.97 6.27
CA ARG A 30 0.37 -6.07 7.70
C ARG A 30 0.23 -4.73 8.43
N GLN A 31 0.39 -3.61 7.74
CA GLN A 31 0.26 -2.29 8.36
C GLN A 31 -1.21 -1.97 8.60
N LYS A 32 -1.59 -1.82 9.88
CA LYS A 32 -2.91 -1.30 10.28
C LYS A 32 -2.79 0.20 10.56
N MET A 33 -3.77 0.96 10.09
CA MET A 33 -3.85 2.39 10.38
C MET A 33 -4.84 2.62 11.52
N ASN A 34 -4.40 3.35 12.54
CA ASN A 34 -5.24 3.71 13.68
C ASN A 34 -5.78 5.13 13.51
N LYS A 35 -6.94 5.43 14.10
CA LYS A 35 -7.56 6.78 14.05
C LYS A 35 -6.61 7.89 14.54
N ASN A 36 -5.78 7.58 15.54
CA ASN A 36 -4.82 8.52 16.13
C ASN A 36 -3.65 8.88 15.19
N MET A 37 -3.50 8.19 14.05
CA MET A 37 -2.51 8.54 13.02
C MET A 37 -2.96 9.70 12.13
N PHE A 38 -4.18 10.19 12.33
CA PHE A 38 -4.83 11.15 11.44
C PHE A 38 -5.40 12.32 12.23
N GLU A 39 -5.13 13.52 11.71
CA GLU A 39 -5.75 14.76 12.15
C GLU A 39 -6.91 15.10 11.21
N VAL A 40 -8.08 15.42 11.77
CA VAL A 40 -9.26 15.77 10.98
C VAL A 40 -9.18 17.24 10.57
N VAL A 41 -9.19 17.48 9.26
CA VAL A 41 -9.17 18.83 8.68
C VAL A 41 -10.59 19.35 8.51
N LYS A 42 -11.46 18.57 7.83
CA LYS A 42 -12.84 18.97 7.55
C LYS A 42 -13.73 17.76 7.35
N HIS A 43 -14.98 17.83 7.82
CA HIS A 43 -16.00 16.84 7.45
C HIS A 43 -16.59 17.19 6.07
N ILE A 44 -16.53 16.25 5.14
CA ILE A 44 -16.99 16.47 3.75
C ILE A 44 -18.42 15.96 3.56
N GLY A 45 -18.82 14.92 4.29
CA GLY A 45 -20.16 14.36 4.14
C GLY A 45 -20.60 13.52 5.33
N PHE A 46 -21.92 13.43 5.49
CA PHE A 46 -22.60 12.64 6.51
C PHE A 46 -23.60 11.72 5.81
N GLY A 47 -23.58 10.43 6.16
CA GLY A 47 -24.54 9.43 5.70
C GLY A 47 -25.19 8.73 6.89
N ALA A 48 -26.13 7.83 6.62
CA ALA A 48 -26.86 7.11 7.67
C ALA A 48 -25.96 6.26 8.58
N PHE A 49 -24.84 5.76 8.06
CA PHE A 49 -23.93 4.84 8.77
C PHE A 49 -22.61 5.47 9.21
N GLY A 50 -22.43 6.78 9.02
CA GLY A 50 -21.21 7.44 9.45
C GLY A 50 -20.90 8.73 8.70
N ARG A 51 -19.70 9.26 8.97
CA ARG A 51 -19.22 10.52 8.40
C ARG A 51 -17.91 10.33 7.65
N VAL A 52 -17.78 11.00 6.52
CA VAL A 52 -16.55 11.03 5.71
C VAL A 52 -15.82 12.34 6.00
N SER A 53 -14.53 12.23 6.32
CA SER A 53 -13.71 13.36 6.75
C SER A 53 -12.44 13.43 5.93
N LEU A 54 -12.06 14.64 5.50
CA LEU A 54 -10.73 14.94 5.03
C LEU A 54 -9.77 14.88 6.22
N VAL A 55 -8.76 14.04 6.14
CA VAL A 55 -7.79 13.85 7.21
C VAL A 55 -6.35 14.00 6.70
N LYS A 56 -5.48 14.56 7.52
CA LYS A 56 -4.04 14.66 7.29
C LYS A 56 -3.32 13.60 8.12
N LYS A 57 -2.43 12.83 7.50
CA LYS A 57 -1.60 11.84 8.22
C LYS A 57 -0.53 12.59 9.01
N VAL A 58 -0.59 12.51 10.34
CA VAL A 58 0.41 13.08 11.24
C VAL A 58 1.43 11.96 11.46
N CYS A 59 2.55 12.03 10.75
CA CYS A 59 3.48 10.93 10.67
C CYS A 59 4.09 10.61 12.05
N TRP A 60 3.87 9.40 12.56
CA TRP A 60 4.67 8.81 13.64
C TRP A 60 4.88 7.32 13.36
N PHE A 61 5.48 6.99 12.22
CA PHE A 61 6.09 5.68 12.02
C PHE A 61 7.10 5.82 10.87
N SER A 62 8.33 6.23 11.21
CA SER A 62 9.49 5.87 10.40
C SER A 62 9.57 4.35 10.43
N PHE A 63 9.02 3.70 9.41
CA PHE A 63 9.22 2.28 9.21
C PHE A 63 10.70 2.10 8.89
N VAL A 64 11.48 1.83 9.95
CA VAL A 64 12.91 1.54 9.88
C VAL A 64 13.13 0.48 8.80
N MET A 65 13.91 0.87 7.79
CA MET A 65 14.57 -0.03 6.87
C MET A 65 15.45 -0.97 7.70
N LYS A 66 15.06 -2.23 7.77
CA LYS A 66 15.94 -3.35 8.05
C LYS A 66 15.75 -4.34 6.91
#